data_AF-K7NF26-F1
#
_entry.id   AF-K7NF26-F1
#
_cell.length_a   1.000
_cell.length_b   1.000
_cell.length_c   1.000
_cell.angle_alpha   90.00
_cell.angle_beta   90.00
_cell.angle_gamma   90.00
#
_symmetry.space_group_name_H-M   'P 1'
#
loop_
_entity.id
_entity.type
_entity.pdbx_description
1 polymer ?
#
loop_
_entity_poly.entity_id
_entity_poly.type
_entity_poly.pdbx_seq_one_letter_code
_entity_poly.pdbx_strand_id
1 'polypeptide(L)'
;YAGLIKKVLDADGPKAIAFSAFDHGGAGGGFENTWGSGKLMFSAIQTPTVRIHNRPAYDSECHATREMGVMELNNSYEDAQLADVIMSIGANPYETQTNYFLNHWMPN
;
A
#
# COMPACT_ATOMS: atom_id res chain seq x y z
N TYR A 1 -25.90 7.34 -0.63
CA TYR A 1 -25.48 6.14 0.11
C TYR A 1 -25.42 6.31 1.63
N ALA A 2 -25.18 7.52 2.18
CA ALA A 2 -25.06 7.72 3.64
C ALA A 2 -26.25 7.17 4.47
N GLY A 3 -27.50 7.33 4.01
CA GLY A 3 -28.67 6.79 4.71
C GLY A 3 -28.69 5.26 4.81
N LEU A 4 -28.17 4.55 3.79
CA LEU A 4 -28.05 3.09 3.83
C LEU A 4 -26.97 2.65 4.80
N ILE A 5 -25.80 3.32 4.76
CA ILE A 5 -24.70 3.07 5.71
C ILE A 5 -25.20 3.27 7.14
N LYS A 6 -25.89 4.38 7.42
CA LYS A 6 -26.48 4.64 8.73
C LYS A 6 -27.45 3.53 9.14
N LYS A 7 -28.38 3.14 8.26
CA LYS A 7 -29.38 2.10 8.55
C LYS A 7 -28.71 0.76 8.93
N VAL A 8 -27.68 0.35 8.19
CA VAL A 8 -26.93 -0.89 8.48
C VAL A 8 -26.11 -0.74 9.75
N LEU A 9 -25.47 0.41 9.98
CA LEU A 9 -24.75 0.67 11.23
C LEU A 9 -25.66 0.61 12.46
N ASP A 10 -26.87 1.19 12.37
CA ASP A 10 -27.84 1.19 13.47
C ASP A 10 -28.36 -0.24 13.78
N ALA A 11 -28.48 -1.10 12.76
CA ALA A 11 -29.10 -2.43 12.89
C ALA A 11 -28.07 -3.56 13.14
N ASP A 12 -26.95 -3.56 12.40
CA ASP A 12 -26.01 -4.67 12.30
C ASP A 12 -24.58 -4.30 12.77
N GLY A 13 -24.32 -3.00 12.99
CA GLY A 13 -23.03 -2.48 13.45
C GLY A 13 -21.93 -2.41 12.37
N PRO A 14 -20.72 -1.96 12.72
CA PRO A 14 -19.66 -1.65 11.75
C PRO A 14 -19.19 -2.83 10.91
N LYS A 15 -19.19 -4.06 11.45
CA LYS A 15 -18.73 -5.27 10.76
C LYS A 15 -19.52 -5.59 9.49
N ALA A 16 -20.76 -5.11 9.38
CA ALA A 16 -21.61 -5.31 8.21
C ALA A 16 -21.28 -4.35 7.05
N ILE A 17 -20.42 -3.35 7.26
CA ILE A 17 -19.97 -2.42 6.21
C ILE A 17 -18.61 -2.86 5.67
N ALA A 18 -18.57 -3.33 4.43
CA ALA A 18 -17.34 -3.76 3.78
C ALA A 18 -16.74 -2.70 2.84
N PHE A 19 -15.41 -2.61 2.79
CA PHE A 19 -14.69 -1.78 1.83
C PHE A 19 -13.58 -2.56 1.12
N SER A 20 -13.36 -2.22 -0.15
CA SER A 20 -12.14 -2.53 -0.90
C SER A 20 -11.48 -1.20 -1.25
N ALA A 21 -10.34 -0.89 -0.63
CA ALA A 21 -9.72 0.42 -0.70
C ALA A 21 -8.33 0.38 -1.36
N PHE A 22 -7.96 1.46 -2.03
CA PHE A 22 -6.57 1.73 -2.37
C PHE A 22 -5.79 2.11 -1.10
N ASP A 23 -4.51 1.75 -1.04
CA ASP A 23 -3.57 2.12 0.04
C ASP A 23 -2.25 2.69 -0.50
N HIS A 24 -2.16 2.87 -1.82
CA HIS A 24 -0.94 3.26 -2.53
C HIS A 24 -0.85 4.78 -2.77
N GLY A 25 0.30 5.22 -3.30
CA GLY A 25 0.54 6.61 -3.76
C GLY A 25 0.07 6.88 -5.19
N GLY A 26 0.42 8.06 -5.74
CA GLY A 26 0.15 8.38 -7.14
C GLY A 26 -1.34 8.54 -7.51
N ALA A 27 -1.67 8.42 -8.79
CA ALA A 27 -3.03 8.54 -9.28
C ALA A 27 -3.95 7.46 -8.69
N GLY A 28 -5.12 7.85 -8.19
CA GLY A 28 -6.03 6.95 -7.49
C GLY A 28 -5.64 6.63 -6.04
N GLY A 29 -4.57 7.26 -5.53
CA GLY A 29 -4.10 7.12 -4.16
C GLY A 29 -3.52 8.43 -3.62
N GLY A 30 -2.43 8.35 -2.86
CA GLY A 30 -1.73 9.50 -2.30
C GLY A 30 -2.21 9.90 -0.91
N PHE A 31 -1.42 10.74 -0.22
CA PHE A 31 -1.62 11.08 1.18
C PHE A 31 -3.01 11.63 1.49
N GLU A 32 -3.54 12.50 0.63
CA GLU A 32 -4.83 13.15 0.82
C GLU A 32 -5.98 12.14 0.76
N ASN A 33 -5.91 11.23 -0.22
CA ASN A 33 -6.96 10.26 -0.47
C ASN A 33 -6.91 9.10 0.52
N THR A 34 -5.73 8.60 0.87
CA THR A 34 -5.58 7.56 1.89
C THR A 34 -5.98 8.09 3.27
N TRP A 35 -5.64 9.35 3.58
CA TRP A 35 -6.10 9.99 4.81
C TRP A 35 -7.62 10.16 4.84
N GLY A 36 -8.22 10.72 3.80
CA GLY A 36 -9.66 10.96 3.75
C GLY A 36 -10.49 9.67 3.85
N SER A 37 -10.13 8.66 3.04
CA SER A 37 -10.79 7.36 3.05
C SER A 37 -10.53 6.59 4.35
N GLY A 38 -9.28 6.56 4.83
CA GLY A 38 -8.92 5.91 6.10
C GLY A 38 -9.63 6.54 7.30
N LYS A 39 -9.71 7.88 7.35
CA LYS A 39 -10.44 8.59 8.42
C LYS A 39 -11.93 8.26 8.40
N LEU A 40 -12.55 8.15 7.23
CA LEU A 40 -13.94 7.70 7.10
C LEU A 40 -14.11 6.26 7.60
N MET A 41 -13.30 5.31 7.10
CA MET A 41 -13.43 3.88 7.41
C MET A 41 -13.10 3.57 8.87
N PHE A 42 -11.98 4.09 9.38
CA PHE A 42 -11.41 3.67 10.67
C PHE A 42 -11.72 4.60 11.84
N SER A 43 -11.92 5.90 11.60
CA SER A 43 -12.25 6.83 12.67
C SER A 43 -13.76 7.06 12.80
N ALA A 44 -14.46 7.26 11.68
CA ALA A 44 -15.90 7.56 11.69
C ALA A 44 -16.78 6.31 11.70
N ILE A 45 -16.60 5.40 10.72
CA ILE A 45 -17.41 4.18 10.60
C ILE A 45 -16.91 3.08 11.55
N GLN A 46 -15.60 3.03 11.79
CA GLN A 46 -14.92 2.02 12.63
C GLN A 46 -15.18 0.57 12.18
N THR A 47 -15.28 0.35 10.87
CA THR A 47 -15.44 -1.01 10.34
C THR A 47 -14.10 -1.75 10.30
N PRO A 48 -14.05 -3.01 10.78
CA PRO A 48 -12.88 -3.88 10.58
C PRO A 48 -12.92 -4.63 9.24
N THR A 49 -14.02 -4.55 8.49
CA THR A 49 -14.25 -5.34 7.27
C THR A 49 -13.69 -4.61 6.05
N VAL A 50 -12.36 -4.46 6.02
CA VAL A 50 -11.66 -3.74 4.94
C VAL A 50 -10.64 -4.66 4.31
N ARG A 51 -10.53 -4.60 2.98
CA ARG A 51 -9.41 -5.18 2.22
C ARG A 51 -8.71 -4.10 1.42
N ILE A 52 -7.52 -4.41 0.96
CA ILE A 52 -6.71 -3.53 0.13
C ILE A 52 -6.80 -3.95 -1.35
N HIS A 53 -6.53 -3.01 -2.24
CA HIS A 53 -6.72 -3.17 -3.68
C HIS A 53 -6.05 -4.44 -4.25
N ASN A 54 -4.85 -4.78 -3.79
CA ASN A 54 -4.06 -5.90 -4.31
C ASN A 54 -4.05 -7.16 -3.42
N ARG A 55 -4.70 -7.13 -2.25
CA ARG A 55 -4.72 -8.25 -1.28
C ARG A 55 -6.05 -8.37 -0.54
N PRO A 56 -6.51 -9.59 -0.21
CA PRO A 56 -7.89 -9.81 0.23
C PRO A 56 -8.16 -9.47 1.71
N ALA A 57 -7.22 -8.84 2.42
CA ALA A 57 -7.36 -8.42 3.81
C ALA A 57 -6.69 -7.05 4.05
N TYR A 58 -6.78 -6.54 5.28
CA TYR A 58 -6.09 -5.32 5.72
C TYR A 58 -4.78 -5.68 6.43
N ASP A 59 -3.79 -6.08 5.63
CA ASP A 59 -2.48 -6.60 6.06
C ASP A 59 -1.32 -5.89 5.35
N SER A 60 -0.10 -6.39 5.55
CA SER A 60 1.12 -5.89 4.91
C SER A 60 1.71 -6.95 3.97
N GLU A 61 2.20 -6.51 2.81
CA GLU A 61 3.03 -7.35 1.92
C GLU A 61 4.39 -7.73 2.56
N CYS A 62 4.80 -7.02 3.61
CA CYS A 62 6.15 -7.04 4.15
C CYS A 62 6.20 -7.33 5.65
N HIS A 63 5.30 -8.17 6.18
CA HIS A 63 5.23 -8.49 7.62
C HIS A 63 6.59 -8.90 8.21
N ALA A 64 7.26 -9.88 7.60
CA ALA A 64 8.49 -10.45 8.14
C ALA A 64 9.61 -9.40 8.31
N THR A 65 9.96 -8.65 7.25
CA THR A 65 11.05 -7.66 7.33
C THR A 65 10.73 -6.52 8.30
N ARG A 66 9.46 -6.12 8.41
CA ARG A 66 9.01 -5.11 9.38
C ARG A 66 9.12 -5.62 10.82
N GLU A 67 8.72 -6.86 11.07
CA GLU A 67 8.87 -7.52 12.38
C GLU A 67 10.35 -7.73 12.75
N MET A 68 11.22 -7.89 11.76
CA MET A 68 12.68 -7.89 11.93
C MET A 68 13.27 -6.50 12.19
N GLY A 69 12.47 -5.42 12.09
CA GLY A 69 12.92 -4.04 12.28
C GLY A 69 13.60 -3.41 11.06
N VAL A 70 13.50 -4.03 9.88
CA VAL A 70 14.09 -3.54 8.63
C VAL A 70 12.97 -3.18 7.65
N MET A 71 12.65 -1.89 7.56
CA MET A 71 11.57 -1.39 6.68
C MET A 71 11.90 -1.65 5.21
N GLU A 72 10.92 -1.96 4.36
CA GLU A 72 11.15 -2.46 3.00
C GLU A 72 11.74 -1.44 1.99
N LEU A 73 11.60 -0.14 2.26
CA LEU A 73 12.19 0.95 1.47
C LEU A 73 13.24 1.68 2.33
N ASN A 74 14.42 1.07 2.49
CA ASN A 74 15.45 1.49 3.46
C ASN A 74 16.74 2.07 2.84
N ASN A 75 16.83 2.16 1.51
CA ASN A 75 17.98 2.70 0.79
C ASN A 75 17.58 3.83 -0.16
N SER A 76 18.54 4.34 -0.91
CA SER A 76 18.35 5.32 -1.99
C SER A 76 18.58 4.67 -3.36
N TYR A 77 18.20 5.36 -4.44
CA TYR A 77 18.54 4.91 -5.80
C TYR A 77 20.04 4.99 -6.10
N GLU A 78 20.80 5.83 -5.39
CA GLU A 78 22.25 5.98 -5.58
C GLU A 78 23.00 4.70 -5.15
N ASP A 79 22.48 3.96 -4.17
CA ASP A 79 23.08 2.70 -3.72
C ASP A 79 23.16 1.66 -4.84
N ALA A 80 22.26 1.71 -5.84
CA ALA A 80 22.33 0.83 -7.02
C ALA A 80 23.48 1.19 -7.97
N GLN A 81 23.98 2.42 -7.95
CA GLN A 81 25.14 2.84 -8.74
C GLN A 81 26.46 2.48 -8.05
N LEU A 82 26.43 2.33 -6.73
CA LEU A 82 27.62 2.12 -5.89
C LEU A 82 27.85 0.66 -5.51
N ALA A 83 26.81 -0.19 -5.57
CA ALA A 83 26.92 -1.59 -5.21
C ALA A 83 27.86 -2.35 -6.16
N ASP A 84 28.77 -3.16 -5.58
CA ASP A 84 29.62 -4.07 -6.37
C ASP A 84 28.78 -5.11 -7.14
N VAL A 85 27.68 -5.55 -6.53
CA VAL A 85 26.76 -6.54 -7.08
C VAL A 85 25.33 -6.20 -6.66
N ILE A 86 24.40 -6.25 -7.62
CA ILE A 86 22.95 -6.15 -7.38
C ILE A 86 22.33 -7.54 -7.49
N MET A 87 21.54 -7.93 -6.48
CA MET A 87 20.69 -9.13 -6.54
C MET A 87 19.24 -8.73 -6.78
N SER A 88 18.65 -9.14 -7.91
CA SER A 88 17.26 -8.88 -8.27
C SER A 88 16.42 -10.15 -8.10
N ILE A 89 15.46 -10.14 -7.17
CA ILE A 89 14.67 -11.32 -6.79
C ILE A 89 13.20 -11.08 -7.11
N GLY A 90 12.61 -11.91 -7.98
CA GLY A 90 11.18 -11.83 -8.33
C GLY A 90 10.75 -10.52 -9.03
N ALA A 91 11.69 -9.81 -9.65
CA ALA A 91 11.45 -8.52 -10.29
C ALA A 91 11.82 -8.52 -11.78
N ASN A 92 11.16 -7.66 -12.55
CA ASN A 92 11.48 -7.39 -13.95
C ASN A 92 11.73 -5.87 -14.15
N PRO A 93 12.85 -5.34 -13.64
CA PRO A 93 13.03 -3.91 -13.42
C PRO A 93 13.08 -3.09 -14.70
N TYR A 94 13.44 -3.69 -15.84
CA TYR A 94 13.35 -3.04 -17.14
C TYR A 94 11.91 -2.67 -17.50
N GLU A 95 10.94 -3.57 -17.26
CA GLU A 95 9.54 -3.36 -17.62
C GLU A 95 8.70 -2.73 -16.49
N THR A 96 9.03 -2.99 -15.23
CA THR A 96 8.19 -2.59 -14.09
C THR A 96 8.76 -1.46 -13.23
N GLN A 97 10.06 -1.14 -13.36
CA GLN A 97 10.73 -0.02 -12.68
C GLN A 97 11.70 0.69 -13.64
N THR A 98 11.25 0.91 -14.88
CA THR A 98 12.08 1.20 -16.06
C THR A 98 13.11 2.30 -15.83
N ASN A 99 12.70 3.47 -15.34
CA ASN A 99 13.64 4.59 -15.21
C ASN A 99 14.55 4.46 -13.99
N TYR A 100 14.21 3.66 -12.99
CA TYR A 100 15.15 3.32 -11.93
C TYR A 100 16.26 2.41 -12.49
N PHE A 101 15.88 1.37 -13.23
CA PHE A 101 16.82 0.47 -13.89
C PHE A 101 17.72 1.19 -14.89
N LEU A 102 17.13 1.94 -15.83
CA LEU A 102 17.89 2.58 -16.92
C LEU A 102 18.81 3.71 -16.45
N ASN A 103 18.45 4.45 -15.40
CA ASN A 103 19.23 5.61 -14.94
C ASN A 103 20.15 5.31 -13.75
N HIS A 104 19.95 4.21 -13.03
CA HIS A 104 20.69 3.93 -11.79
C HIS A 104 21.29 2.53 -11.69
N TRP A 105 20.87 1.55 -12.50
CA TRP A 105 21.47 0.22 -12.49
C TRP A 105 22.42 0.04 -13.68
N MET A 106 22.02 0.54 -14.83
CA MET A 106 22.83 0.46 -16.03
C MET A 106 24.03 1.42 -15.92
N PRO A 107 25.20 1.04 -16.45
CA PRO A 107 26.32 1.96 -16.59
C PRO A 107 25.89 3.18 -17.41
N ASN A 108 26.33 4.37 -16.99
CA ASN A 108 26.21 5.59 -17.76
C ASN A 108 27.08 5.56 -19.02
#